data_AF-A0A4Y2P151-F1
#
_entry.id   AF-A0A4Y2P151-F1
#
_cell.length_a   1.000
_cell.length_b   1.000
_cell.length_c   1.000
_cell.angle_alpha   90.00
_cell.angle_beta   90.00
_cell.angle_gamma   90.00
#
_symmetry.space_group_name_H-M   'P 1'
#
loop_
_entity.id
_entity.type
_entity.pdbx_description
1 polymer ?
#
loop_
_entity_poly.entity_id
_entity_poly.type
_entity_poly.pdbx_seq_one_letter_code
_entity_poly.pdbx_strand_id
1 'polypeptide(L)'
;MERHTCSPETTTIKRMLLLGCTLKLRVMAKFGINEYCEMLLIYGECGSKAKSAARLYRKRFPEEPHPTRQTTLKIVKRLRETGCVTSRPRVRRPRNVGRKVQPEDVLAYALAHPQSSTKMISENCGLSESRVWTIQNEAAAHLYRSTPVQDCCREKLHVVQLCDE
;
A
#
# COMPACT_ATOMS: atom_id res chain seq x y z
N MET A 1 29.21 -50.36 20.88
CA MET A 1 28.72 -49.60 19.71
C MET A 1 27.23 -49.85 19.58
N GLU A 2 26.42 -49.09 20.31
CA GLU A 2 24.96 -49.23 20.25
C GLU A 2 24.42 -48.41 19.07
N ARG A 3 23.68 -49.08 18.19
CA ARG A 3 22.99 -48.47 17.06
C ARG A 3 21.59 -48.10 17.51
N HIS A 4 21.32 -46.80 17.67
CA HIS A 4 19.96 -46.30 17.86
C HIS A 4 19.15 -46.52 16.57
N THR A 5 18.19 -47.43 16.62
CA THR A 5 17.16 -47.61 15.60
C THR A 5 16.12 -46.48 15.74
N CYS A 6 16.10 -45.56 14.77
CA CYS A 6 15.08 -44.51 14.69
C CYS A 6 13.73 -45.11 14.28
N SER A 7 12.70 -44.89 15.10
CA SER A 7 11.34 -45.43 14.91
C SER A 7 10.66 -44.86 13.64
N PRO A 8 10.01 -45.71 12.82
CA PRO A 8 9.34 -45.32 11.57
C PRO A 8 8.15 -44.36 11.75
N GLU A 9 7.63 -44.20 12.97
CA GLU A 9 6.44 -43.40 13.28
C GLU A 9 6.68 -41.89 13.08
N THR A 10 7.90 -41.42 13.32
CA THR A 10 8.26 -40.00 13.13
C THR A 10 8.29 -39.58 11.66
N THR A 11 8.50 -40.54 10.76
CA THR A 11 8.56 -40.30 9.30
C THR A 11 7.16 -40.15 8.71
N THR A 12 6.18 -40.91 9.21
CA THR A 12 4.78 -40.85 8.77
C THR A 12 4.11 -39.56 9.20
N ILE A 13 4.35 -39.08 10.43
CA ILE A 13 3.84 -37.79 10.91
C ILE A 13 4.43 -36.63 10.12
N LYS A 14 5.74 -36.64 9.82
CA LYS A 14 6.37 -35.63 8.95
C LYS A 14 5.82 -35.66 7.53
N ARG A 15 5.54 -36.83 6.96
CA ARG A 15 4.93 -36.97 5.62
C ARG A 15 3.48 -36.47 5.58
N MET A 16 2.67 -36.77 6.61
CA MET A 16 1.30 -36.26 6.72
C MET A 16 1.26 -34.74 6.90
N LEU A 17 2.17 -34.17 7.70
CA LEU A 17 2.28 -32.72 7.91
C LEU A 17 2.75 -32.00 6.63
N LEU A 18 3.69 -32.58 5.89
CA LEU A 18 4.15 -32.04 4.59
C LEU A 18 3.05 -32.09 3.52
N LEU A 19 2.22 -33.14 3.48
CA LEU A 19 1.05 -33.21 2.59
C LEU A 19 0.01 -32.15 2.95
N GLY A 20 -0.22 -31.86 4.23
CA GLY A 20 -1.09 -30.78 4.69
C GLY A 20 -0.58 -29.37 4.35
N CYS A 21 0.74 -29.16 4.38
CA CYS A 21 1.36 -27.84 4.17
C CYS A 21 1.44 -27.37 2.70
N THR A 22 1.22 -28.24 1.71
CA THR A 22 1.22 -27.84 0.29
C THR A 22 -0.11 -27.21 -0.19
N LEU A 23 -1.17 -27.27 0.61
CA LEU A 23 -2.52 -26.89 0.19
C LEU A 23 -2.89 -25.40 0.35
N LYS A 24 -2.03 -24.54 0.92
CA LYS A 24 -2.51 -23.19 1.29
C LYS A 24 -1.58 -22.00 1.11
N LEU A 25 -0.63 -22.07 0.16
CA LEU A 25 0.04 -20.88 -0.36
C LEU A 25 0.07 -20.92 -1.89
N ARG A 26 -1.08 -20.73 -2.55
CA ARG A 26 -1.12 -20.19 -3.92
C ARG A 26 -0.72 -18.72 -3.86
N VAL A 27 0.52 -18.42 -3.50
CA VAL A 27 1.13 -17.16 -3.93
C VAL A 27 1.22 -17.30 -5.45
N MET A 28 0.32 -16.63 -6.17
CA MET A 28 0.46 -16.51 -7.62
C MET A 28 1.82 -15.87 -7.85
N ALA A 29 2.80 -16.64 -8.34
CA ALA A 29 4.05 -16.07 -8.83
C ALA A 29 3.69 -14.92 -9.77
N LYS A 30 4.20 -13.72 -9.47
CA LYS A 30 3.99 -12.57 -10.33
C LYS A 30 4.92 -12.76 -11.53
N PHE A 31 4.35 -13.15 -12.64
CA PHE A 31 5.03 -13.17 -13.93
C PHE A 31 5.31 -11.74 -14.37
N GLY A 32 6.47 -11.52 -14.99
CA GLY A 32 6.79 -10.28 -15.69
C GLY A 32 6.02 -10.14 -17.00
N ILE A 33 6.22 -9.01 -17.67
CA ILE A 33 5.49 -8.68 -18.90
C ILE A 33 5.89 -9.59 -20.07
N ASN A 34 7.16 -9.97 -20.14
CA ASN A 34 7.69 -10.84 -21.19
C ASN A 34 7.09 -12.25 -21.08
N GLU A 35 7.02 -12.80 -19.87
CA GLU A 35 6.41 -14.09 -19.59
C GLU A 35 4.91 -14.07 -19.93
N TYR A 36 4.22 -12.96 -19.71
CA TYR A 36 2.82 -12.81 -20.16
C TYR A 36 2.69 -12.81 -21.69
N CYS A 37 3.62 -12.18 -22.41
CA CYS A 37 3.65 -12.20 -23.87
C CYS A 37 3.85 -13.63 -24.38
N GLU A 38 4.85 -14.35 -23.86
CA GLU A 38 5.11 -15.76 -24.22
C GLU A 38 3.91 -16.66 -23.94
N MET A 39 3.24 -16.47 -22.79
CA MET A 39 2.00 -17.19 -22.48
C MET A 39 0.90 -16.94 -23.51
N LEU A 40 0.75 -15.72 -24.01
CA LEU A 40 -0.26 -15.36 -24.99
C LEU A 40 0.06 -15.93 -26.37
N LEU A 41 1.33 -15.89 -26.79
CA LEU A 41 1.80 -16.51 -28.03
C LEU A 41 1.50 -18.01 -28.04
N ILE A 42 1.93 -18.72 -26.98
CA ILE A 42 1.68 -20.16 -26.80
C ILE A 42 0.18 -20.48 -26.72
N TYR A 43 -0.61 -19.59 -26.10
CA TYR A 43 -2.07 -19.76 -26.05
C TYR A 43 -2.72 -19.67 -27.44
N GLY A 44 -2.24 -18.75 -28.28
CA GLY A 44 -2.63 -18.64 -29.68
C GLY A 44 -2.29 -19.89 -30.48
N GLU A 45 -1.05 -20.37 -30.38
CA GLU A 45 -0.59 -21.60 -31.05
C GLU A 45 -1.43 -22.83 -30.66
N CYS A 46 -1.84 -22.91 -29.39
CA CYS A 46 -2.68 -24.00 -28.90
C CYS A 46 -4.16 -23.89 -29.31
N GLY A 47 -4.51 -22.95 -30.21
CA GLY A 47 -5.88 -22.74 -30.67
C GLY A 47 -6.80 -22.33 -29.52
N SER A 48 -6.34 -21.41 -28.66
CA SER A 48 -7.09 -20.93 -27.49
C SER A 48 -7.38 -22.00 -26.42
N LYS A 49 -6.65 -23.11 -26.41
CA LYS A 49 -6.80 -24.19 -25.41
C LYS A 49 -5.83 -23.98 -24.24
N ALA A 50 -6.31 -23.39 -23.14
CA ALA A 50 -5.48 -23.02 -21.98
C ALA A 50 -4.76 -24.19 -21.30
N LYS A 51 -5.35 -25.39 -21.28
CA LYS A 51 -4.71 -26.58 -20.68
C LYS A 51 -3.50 -27.04 -21.51
N SER A 52 -3.66 -27.06 -22.84
CA SER A 52 -2.59 -27.38 -23.78
C SER A 52 -1.49 -26.32 -23.74
N ALA A 53 -1.87 -25.05 -23.67
CA ALA A 53 -0.93 -23.92 -23.55
C ALA A 53 -0.06 -24.04 -22.30
N ALA A 54 -0.66 -24.28 -21.12
CA ALA A 54 0.10 -24.47 -19.88
C ALA A 54 1.07 -25.66 -19.95
N ARG A 55 0.67 -26.76 -20.62
CA ARG A 55 1.54 -27.93 -20.84
C ARG A 55 2.68 -27.61 -21.80
N LEU A 56 2.39 -26.87 -22.88
CA LEU A 56 3.41 -26.49 -23.86
C LEU A 56 4.40 -25.48 -23.28
N TYR A 57 3.93 -24.53 -22.48
CA TYR A 57 4.77 -23.58 -21.75
C TYR A 57 5.79 -24.30 -20.88
N ARG A 58 5.35 -25.28 -20.06
CA ARG A 58 6.24 -26.13 -19.26
C ARG A 58 7.28 -26.89 -20.09
N LYS A 59 6.91 -27.32 -21.29
CA LYS A 59 7.84 -28.04 -22.17
C LYS A 59 8.90 -27.11 -22.76
N ARG A 60 8.54 -25.86 -23.06
CA ARG A 60 9.47 -24.85 -23.62
C ARG A 60 10.37 -24.23 -22.57
N PHE A 61 9.85 -24.01 -21.37
CA PHE A 61 10.53 -23.31 -20.28
C PHE A 61 10.52 -24.18 -19.01
N PRO A 62 11.45 -25.16 -18.88
CA PRO A 62 11.47 -26.08 -17.76
C PRO A 62 11.93 -25.43 -16.44
N GLU A 63 12.80 -24.42 -16.52
CA GLU A 63 13.36 -23.70 -15.35
C GLU A 63 12.47 -22.54 -14.87
N GLU A 64 11.48 -22.13 -15.67
CA GLU A 64 10.62 -21.00 -15.34
C GLU A 64 9.45 -21.38 -14.43
N PRO A 65 8.87 -20.40 -13.70
CA PRO A 65 7.60 -20.60 -13.03
C PRO A 65 6.52 -21.05 -14.02
N HIS A 66 5.79 -22.09 -13.68
CA HIS A 66 4.84 -22.70 -14.61
C HIS A 66 3.45 -22.06 -14.47
N PRO A 67 2.91 -21.42 -15.51
CA PRO A 67 1.56 -20.89 -15.45
C PRO A 67 0.54 -22.03 -15.35
N THR A 68 -0.45 -21.82 -14.49
CA THR A 68 -1.61 -22.71 -14.42
C THR A 68 -2.60 -22.37 -15.53
N ARG A 69 -3.49 -23.31 -15.87
CA ARG A 69 -4.65 -23.04 -16.76
C ARG A 69 -5.41 -21.78 -16.35
N GLN A 70 -5.60 -21.58 -15.04
CA GLN A 70 -6.32 -20.41 -14.52
C GLN A 70 -5.57 -19.10 -14.77
N THR A 71 -4.23 -19.12 -14.68
CA THR A 71 -3.38 -17.96 -14.96
C THR A 71 -3.58 -17.51 -16.41
N THR A 72 -3.45 -18.44 -17.36
CA THR A 72 -3.66 -18.17 -18.79
C THR A 72 -5.03 -17.57 -19.07
N LEU A 73 -6.10 -18.15 -18.51
CA LEU A 73 -7.45 -17.61 -18.68
C LEU A 73 -7.63 -16.21 -18.07
N LYS A 74 -7.03 -15.95 -16.90
CA LYS A 74 -7.07 -14.62 -16.26
C LYS A 74 -6.35 -13.55 -17.09
N ILE A 75 -5.27 -13.90 -17.78
CA ILE A 75 -4.54 -12.97 -18.65
C ILE A 75 -5.40 -12.64 -19.86
N VAL A 76 -5.92 -13.66 -20.55
CA VAL A 76 -6.78 -13.49 -21.74
C VAL A 76 -8.03 -12.67 -21.38
N LYS A 77 -8.65 -12.97 -20.24
CA LYS A 77 -9.82 -12.21 -19.75
C LYS A 77 -9.47 -10.73 -19.55
N ARG A 78 -8.40 -10.42 -18.82
CA ARG A 78 -7.96 -9.03 -18.59
C ARG A 78 -7.57 -8.30 -19.87
N LEU A 79 -6.91 -8.99 -20.80
CA LEU A 79 -6.56 -8.42 -22.09
C LEU A 79 -7.83 -8.01 -22.87
N ARG A 80 -8.88 -8.84 -22.84
CA ARG A 80 -10.16 -8.52 -23.48
C ARG A 80 -10.94 -7.40 -22.78
N GLU A 81 -10.93 -7.38 -21.45
CA GLU A 81 -11.72 -6.41 -20.66
C GLU A 81 -11.06 -5.04 -20.54
N THR A 82 -9.74 -4.99 -20.35
CA THR A 82 -9.02 -3.75 -20.05
C THR A 82 -7.85 -3.45 -20.99
N GLY A 83 -7.56 -4.30 -21.98
CA GLY A 83 -6.43 -4.13 -22.89
C GLY A 83 -5.05 -4.30 -22.23
N CYS A 84 -4.99 -4.86 -21.02
CA CYS A 84 -3.75 -4.97 -20.24
C CYS A 84 -3.56 -6.38 -19.69
N VAL A 85 -2.32 -6.88 -19.75
CA VAL A 85 -1.95 -8.21 -19.25
C VAL A 85 -1.57 -8.21 -17.77
N THR A 86 -1.15 -7.06 -17.24
CA THR A 86 -0.76 -6.92 -15.83
C THR A 86 -2.00 -6.70 -14.96
N SER A 87 -1.87 -6.98 -13.65
CA SER A 87 -2.96 -6.68 -12.72
C SER A 87 -2.92 -5.21 -12.38
N ARG A 88 -4.09 -4.54 -12.33
CA ARG A 88 -4.15 -3.18 -11.81
C ARG A 88 -3.57 -3.14 -10.39
N PRO A 89 -2.75 -2.13 -10.05
CA PRO A 89 -2.31 -1.92 -8.67
C PRO A 89 -3.52 -1.92 -7.75
N ARG A 90 -3.44 -2.63 -6.63
CA ARG A 90 -4.49 -2.51 -5.60
C ARG A 90 -4.35 -1.14 -4.97
N VAL A 91 -5.08 -0.16 -5.51
CA VAL A 91 -5.22 1.13 -4.86
C VAL A 91 -5.95 0.89 -3.55
N ARG A 92 -5.28 1.18 -2.43
CA ARG A 92 -5.89 1.05 -1.12
C ARG A 92 -7.08 2.02 -1.07
N ARG A 93 -8.25 1.56 -0.62
CA ARG A 93 -9.40 2.45 -0.44
C ARG A 93 -8.96 3.64 0.40
N PRO A 94 -9.21 4.90 -0.03
CA PRO A 94 -8.94 6.05 0.81
C PRO A 94 -9.56 5.83 2.18
N ARG A 95 -8.78 6.02 3.24
CA ARG A 95 -9.32 5.96 4.59
C ARG A 95 -10.28 7.14 4.70
N ASN A 96 -11.54 6.89 5.06
CA ASN A 96 -12.50 7.96 5.35
C ASN A 96 -11.96 8.74 6.55
N VAL A 97 -11.13 9.76 6.31
CA VAL A 97 -10.83 10.78 7.30
C VAL A 97 -12.12 11.60 7.44
N GLY A 98 -12.72 11.55 8.63
CA GLY A 98 -13.96 12.26 8.93
C GLY A 98 -13.82 13.76 8.67
N ARG A 99 -14.95 14.39 8.30
CA ARG A 99 -15.13 15.79 7.85
C ARG A 99 -14.09 16.22 6.80
N LYS A 100 -14.56 16.59 5.60
CA LYS A 100 -13.72 17.31 4.62
C LYS A 100 -13.44 18.72 5.16
N VAL A 101 -12.58 18.84 6.16
CA VAL A 101 -11.92 20.10 6.46
C VAL A 101 -10.84 20.21 5.41
N GLN A 102 -10.93 21.26 4.60
CA GLN A 102 -9.95 21.53 3.59
C GLN A 102 -8.63 21.85 4.29
N PRO A 103 -7.48 21.32 3.84
CA PRO A 103 -6.20 21.60 4.49
C PRO A 103 -5.93 23.11 4.60
N GLU A 104 -6.49 23.90 3.68
CA GLU A 104 -6.46 25.36 3.68
C GLU A 104 -7.13 25.97 4.93
N ASP A 105 -8.24 25.41 5.42
CA ASP A 105 -8.94 25.92 6.62
C ASP A 105 -8.10 25.73 7.89
N VAL A 106 -7.38 24.61 7.97
CA VAL A 106 -6.48 24.30 9.09
C VAL A 106 -5.29 25.26 9.09
N LEU A 107 -4.75 25.55 7.91
CA LEU A 107 -3.64 26.50 7.75
C LEU A 107 -4.08 27.93 8.06
N ALA A 108 -5.25 28.35 7.60
CA ALA A 108 -5.81 29.68 7.90
C ALA A 108 -5.99 29.88 9.41
N TYR A 109 -6.53 28.87 10.10
CA TYR A 109 -6.68 28.92 11.56
C TYR A 109 -5.34 29.01 12.30
N ALA A 110 -4.36 28.21 11.86
CA ALA A 110 -3.02 28.18 12.47
C ALA A 110 -2.25 29.50 12.23
N LEU A 111 -2.44 30.14 11.06
CA LEU A 111 -1.88 31.46 10.75
C LEU A 111 -2.53 32.57 11.57
N ALA A 112 -3.84 32.51 11.78
CA ALA A 112 -4.56 33.46 12.63
C ALA A 112 -4.18 33.34 14.12
N HIS A 113 -3.71 32.16 14.56
CA HIS A 113 -3.38 31.87 15.95
C HIS A 113 -1.99 31.20 16.08
N PRO A 114 -0.88 31.95 15.91
CA PRO A 114 0.48 31.38 15.86
C PRO A 114 0.96 30.76 17.19
N GLN A 115 0.26 31.03 18.30
CA GLN A 115 0.54 30.43 19.62
C GLN A 115 -0.32 29.18 19.90
N SER A 116 -1.24 28.82 18.99
CA SER A 116 -2.11 27.66 19.17
C SER A 116 -1.33 26.36 18.99
N SER A 117 -1.49 25.43 19.94
CA SER A 117 -0.87 24.11 19.83
C SER A 117 -1.60 23.23 18.80
N THR A 118 -0.92 22.22 18.27
CA THR A 118 -1.52 21.23 17.35
C THR A 118 -2.78 20.58 17.94
N LYS A 119 -2.81 20.40 19.27
CA LYS A 119 -3.99 19.93 20.01
C LYS A 119 -5.17 20.89 19.91
N MET A 120 -4.96 22.17 20.19
CA MET A 120 -5.99 23.21 20.07
C MET A 120 -6.54 23.31 18.65
N ILE A 121 -5.67 23.22 17.64
CA ILE A 121 -6.06 23.23 16.23
C ILE A 121 -6.89 21.97 15.90
N SER A 122 -6.51 20.81 16.43
CA SER A 122 -7.22 19.55 16.22
C SER A 122 -8.64 19.58 16.78
N GLU A 123 -8.83 20.15 17.97
CA GLU A 123 -10.14 20.28 18.64
C GLU A 123 -11.05 21.25 17.89
N ASN A 124 -10.53 22.39 17.45
CA ASN A 124 -11.30 23.39 16.70
C ASN A 124 -11.66 22.91 15.28
N CYS A 125 -10.76 22.20 14.61
CA CYS A 125 -11.01 21.68 13.27
C CYS A 125 -11.72 20.32 13.26
N GLY A 126 -11.87 19.65 14.41
CA GLY A 126 -12.45 18.29 14.48
C GLY A 126 -11.61 17.24 13.75
N LEU A 127 -10.29 17.42 13.74
CA LEU A 127 -9.31 16.51 13.11
C LEU A 127 -8.51 15.78 14.18
N SER A 128 -7.85 14.67 13.82
CA SER A 128 -6.84 14.09 14.71
C SER A 128 -5.57 14.96 14.72
N GLU A 129 -4.89 15.03 15.86
CA GLU A 129 -3.61 15.74 15.99
C GLU A 129 -2.59 15.29 14.93
N SER A 130 -2.50 13.98 14.65
CA SER A 130 -1.61 13.45 13.61
C SER A 130 -1.95 13.99 12.22
N ARG A 131 -3.24 14.21 11.91
CA ARG A 131 -3.66 14.76 10.62
C ARG A 131 -3.30 16.24 10.50
N VAL A 132 -3.47 17.01 11.57
CA VAL A 132 -3.04 18.43 11.62
C VAL A 132 -1.53 18.52 11.43
N TRP A 133 -0.75 17.67 12.12
CA TRP A 133 0.71 17.60 11.97
C TRP A 133 1.13 17.24 10.54
N THR A 134 0.47 16.27 9.90
CA THR A 134 0.72 15.93 8.50
C THR A 134 0.42 17.12 7.57
N ILE A 135 -0.70 17.81 7.75
CA ILE A 135 -1.08 18.96 6.92
C ILE A 135 -0.07 20.11 7.06
N GLN A 136 0.35 20.43 8.28
CA GLN A 136 1.36 21.48 8.52
C GLN A 136 2.70 21.13 7.87
N ASN A 137 3.13 19.87 7.93
CA ASN A 137 4.37 19.41 7.30
C ASN A 137 4.27 19.34 5.77
N GLU A 138 3.14 18.88 5.21
CA GLU A 138 2.89 18.89 3.76
C GLU A 138 2.91 20.32 3.20
N ALA A 139 2.43 21.29 3.97
CA ALA A 139 2.41 22.71 3.61
C ALA A 139 3.71 23.47 3.96
N ALA A 140 4.75 22.79 4.45
CA ALA A 140 6.01 23.39 4.95
C ALA A 140 5.82 24.52 6.00
N ALA A 141 4.68 24.52 6.69
CA ALA A 141 4.34 25.51 7.70
C ALA A 141 4.84 25.04 9.08
N HIS A 142 6.11 25.29 9.39
CA HIS A 142 6.60 25.16 10.77
C HIS A 142 6.10 26.33 11.62
N LEU A 143 4.81 26.29 11.97
CA LEU A 143 4.18 27.24 12.87
C LEU A 143 4.54 26.88 14.32
N TYR A 144 5.79 27.13 14.68
CA TYR A 144 6.21 27.24 16.08
C TYR A 144 7.11 28.47 16.20
N ARG A 145 6.52 29.61 16.56
CA ARG A 145 7.25 30.82 16.93
C ARG A 145 7.31 30.88 18.45
N SER A 146 8.36 30.33 19.02
CA SER A 146 8.67 30.53 20.44
C SER A 146 8.91 32.01 20.69
N THR A 147 8.05 32.64 21.48
CA THR A 147 8.33 33.94 22.09
C THR A 147 9.48 33.78 23.10
N PRO A 148 10.56 34.56 23.02
CA PRO A 148 11.58 34.55 24.05
C PRO A 148 10.96 35.01 25.38
N VAL A 149 11.14 34.22 26.44
CA VAL A 149 10.56 34.43 27.78
C VAL A 149 11.24 35.58 28.56
N GLN A 150 12.11 36.37 27.92
CA GLN A 150 13.00 37.34 28.59
C GLN A 150 12.76 38.81 28.25
N ASP A 151 11.51 39.22 28.03
CA ASP A 151 11.14 40.65 28.04
C ASP A 151 10.10 40.97 29.12
N CYS A 152 10.33 40.47 30.34
CA CYS A 152 9.52 40.81 31.52
C CYS A 152 9.76 42.25 32.04
N CYS A 153 10.49 43.10 31.31
CA CYS A 153 10.69 44.49 31.69
C CYS A 153 10.88 45.35 30.44
N ARG A 154 9.80 45.98 29.92
CA ARG A 154 9.66 47.45 29.90
C ARG A 154 8.40 47.91 29.15
N GLU A 155 7.56 48.61 29.92
CA GLU A 155 6.59 49.65 29.58
C GLU A 155 5.36 49.38 28.70
N LYS A 156 4.23 49.80 29.29
CA LYS A 156 2.86 49.75 28.83
C LYS A 156 2.58 50.74 27.68
N LEU A 157 1.49 50.43 26.97
CA LEU A 157 0.59 51.31 26.21
C LEU A 157 1.12 51.91 24.90
N HIS A 158 0.55 51.46 23.77
CA HIS A 158 -0.53 52.22 23.13
C HIS A 158 -1.29 51.32 22.13
N VAL A 159 -2.60 51.17 22.38
CA VAL A 159 -3.59 50.74 21.40
C VAL A 159 -3.91 51.97 20.54
N VAL A 160 -3.67 51.93 19.23
CA VAL A 160 -4.47 52.68 18.23
C VAL A 160 -4.47 51.88 16.91
N GLN A 161 -5.67 51.51 16.47
CA GLN A 161 -6.00 51.02 15.14
C GLN A 161 -5.69 52.07 14.07
N LEU A 162 -5.18 51.67 12.90
CA LEU A 162 -5.46 52.39 11.66
C LEU A 162 -5.77 51.36 10.56
N CYS A 163 -7.06 51.22 10.29
CA CYS A 163 -7.57 50.85 8.98
C CYS A 163 -7.62 52.14 8.16
N ASP A 164 -6.98 52.16 7.00
CA ASP A 164 -7.16 53.24 6.01
C ASP A 164 -8.20 52.77 4.96
N GLU A 165 -9.10 53.69 4.57
CA GLU A 165 -9.97 53.56 3.39
C GLU A 165 -9.17 53.65 2.08
#